data_AF-A0AAV5EN48-F1
#
_entry.id   AF-A0AAV5EN48-F1
#
_cell.length_a   1.000
_cell.length_b   1.000
_cell.length_c   1.000
_cell.angle_alpha   90.00
_cell.angle_beta   90.00
_cell.angle_gamma   90.00
#
_symmetry.space_group_name_H-M   'P 1'
#
loop_
_entity.id
_entity.type
_entity.pdbx_description
1 polymer ?
#
loop_
_entity_poly.entity_id
_entity_poly.type
_entity_poly.pdbx_seq_one_letter_code
_entity_poly.pdbx_strand_id
1 'polypeptide(L)'
;MITKILKEEVEKYERFAERLEPFIADTVHFMNESILQKKKILVEGGQATMLDIDFGSTYPFVYLLKSLRWWNLYWARYCSKKPWRSHWSVESFPADLDLLEQIKVLVLILNSDFIVKYEVLPGWENDISSVRDYNDLPETARLYIQRIEELVGIPVHYIGVGPGRDALIYK
;
A
#
# COMPACT_ATOMS: atom_id res chain seq x y z
N MET A 1 -10.41 36.57 24.59
CA MET A 1 -10.30 35.09 24.68
C MET A 1 -9.45 34.54 23.52
N ILE A 2 -9.77 34.85 22.26
CA ILE A 2 -9.00 34.45 21.05
C ILE A 2 -7.53 34.91 21.11
N THR A 3 -7.26 36.15 21.53
CA THR A 3 -5.91 36.72 21.66
C THR A 3 -5.03 36.05 22.72
N LYS A 4 -5.61 35.33 23.68
CA LYS A 4 -4.85 34.56 24.68
C LYS A 4 -4.38 33.23 24.11
N ILE A 5 -5.28 32.52 23.43
CA ILE A 5 -5.00 31.26 22.74
C ILE A 5 -3.92 31.44 21.67
N LEU A 6 -4.00 32.53 20.89
CA LEU A 6 -2.99 32.84 19.87
C LEU A 6 -1.60 33.06 20.48
N LYS A 7 -1.50 33.75 21.62
CA LYS A 7 -0.21 33.95 22.31
C LYS A 7 0.36 32.65 22.84
N GLU A 8 -0.49 31.81 23.45
CA GLU A 8 -0.08 30.49 23.95
C GLU A 8 0.41 29.56 22.83
N GLU A 9 -0.24 29.57 21.66
CA GLU A 9 0.22 28.79 20.51
C GLU A 9 1.53 29.36 19.92
N VAL A 10 1.69 30.68 19.83
CA VAL A 10 2.94 31.29 19.36
C VAL A 10 4.11 30.90 20.27
N GLU A 11 3.97 31.03 21.59
CA GLU A 11 5.02 30.64 22.55
C GLU A 11 5.36 29.14 22.45
N LYS A 12 4.38 28.31 22.13
CA LYS A 12 4.58 26.87 21.93
C LYS A 12 5.32 26.57 20.63
N TYR A 13 4.98 27.24 19.53
CA TYR A 13 5.69 27.08 18.25
C TYR A 13 7.10 27.67 18.28
N GLU A 14 7.36 28.71 19.07
CA GLU A 14 8.72 29.22 19.30
C GLU A 14 9.61 28.15 19.92
N ARG A 15 9.13 27.46 20.97
CA ARG A 15 9.85 26.32 21.58
C ARG A 15 10.05 25.17 20.61
N PHE A 16 9.09 24.92 19.73
CA PHE A 16 9.25 23.90 18.69
C PHE A 16 10.23 24.33 17.61
N ALA A 17 10.25 25.61 17.23
CA ALA A 17 11.18 26.15 16.25
C ALA A 17 12.63 26.00 16.73
N GLU A 18 12.94 26.35 17.98
CA GLU A 18 14.27 26.15 18.57
C GLU A 18 14.71 24.68 18.54
N ARG A 19 13.78 23.75 18.78
CA ARG A 19 14.06 22.31 18.75
C ARG A 19 14.16 21.74 17.33
N LEU A 20 13.40 22.28 16.38
CA LEU A 20 13.34 21.82 15.00
C LEU A 20 14.45 22.44 14.14
N GLU A 21 14.97 23.61 14.50
CA GLU A 21 15.98 24.37 13.74
C GLU A 21 17.14 23.49 13.24
N PRO A 22 17.76 22.61 14.05
CA PRO A 22 18.89 21.80 13.58
C PRO A 22 18.53 20.73 12.53
N PHE A 23 17.24 20.43 12.36
CA PHE A 23 16.72 19.44 11.41
C PHE A 23 16.21 20.08 10.12
N ILE A 24 16.06 21.40 10.08
CA ILE A 24 15.58 22.11 8.88
C ILE A 24 16.73 22.22 7.89
N ALA A 25 16.51 21.72 6.68
CA ALA A 25 17.46 21.83 5.57
C ALA A 25 16.70 22.04 4.25
N ASP A 26 17.36 22.60 3.24
CA ASP A 26 16.85 22.60 1.88
C ASP A 26 16.91 21.17 1.33
N THR A 27 15.79 20.47 1.46
CA THR A 27 15.65 19.07 1.03
C THR A 27 15.79 18.95 -0.48
N VAL A 28 15.38 19.95 -1.27
CA VAL A 28 15.47 19.89 -2.73
C VAL A 28 16.94 19.97 -3.16
N HIS A 29 17.68 20.92 -2.61
CA HIS A 29 19.12 21.05 -2.88
C HIS A 29 19.89 19.81 -2.41
N PHE A 30 19.68 19.36 -1.18
CA PHE A 30 20.32 18.18 -0.61
C PHE A 30 20.08 16.91 -1.44
N MET A 31 18.83 16.72 -1.91
CA MET A 31 18.47 15.56 -2.72
C MET A 31 19.14 15.63 -4.10
N ASN A 32 19.11 16.79 -4.75
CA ASN A 32 19.76 16.98 -6.06
C ASN A 32 21.27 16.75 -5.98
N GLU A 33 21.96 17.30 -4.97
CA GLU A 33 23.38 17.05 -4.75
C GLU A 33 23.68 15.57 -4.47
N SER A 34 22.84 14.92 -3.67
CA SER A 34 22.97 13.49 -3.37
C SER A 34 22.83 12.62 -4.63
N ILE A 35 21.93 13.00 -5.54
CA ILE A 35 21.78 12.36 -6.85
C ILE A 35 23.03 12.57 -7.72
N LEU A 36 23.57 13.79 -7.77
CA LEU A 36 24.82 14.09 -8.50
C LEU A 36 26.01 13.28 -7.97
N GLN A 37 26.07 13.08 -6.65
CA GLN A 37 27.06 12.26 -5.96
C GLN A 37 26.81 10.74 -6.10
N LYS A 38 25.79 10.33 -6.87
CA LYS A 38 25.40 8.93 -7.09
C LYS A 38 25.07 8.18 -5.79
N LYS A 39 24.56 8.88 -4.78
CA LYS A 39 24.05 8.23 -3.56
C LYS A 39 22.78 7.44 -3.88
N LYS A 40 22.63 6.28 -3.23
CA LYS A 40 21.40 5.48 -3.34
C LYS A 40 20.33 6.09 -2.45
N ILE A 41 19.16 6.34 -3.02
CA ILE A 41 18.02 6.94 -2.34
C ILE A 41 16.85 5.96 -2.43
N LEU A 42 16.29 5.60 -1.28
CA LEU A 42 15.06 4.81 -1.17
C LEU A 42 13.95 5.71 -0.66
N VAL A 43 12.87 5.84 -1.41
CA VAL A 43 11.70 6.64 -1.03
C VAL A 43 10.68 5.73 -0.36
N GLU A 44 10.30 6.09 0.87
CA GLU A 44 9.22 5.43 1.59
C GLU A 44 7.88 6.05 1.17
N GLY A 45 6.97 5.23 0.63
CA GLY A 45 5.61 5.66 0.35
C GLY A 45 4.80 5.76 1.64
N GLY A 46 4.10 6.88 1.87
CA GLY A 46 3.36 7.09 3.11
C GLY A 46 2.09 6.24 3.24
N GLN A 47 1.28 6.16 2.18
CA GLN A 47 0.00 5.42 2.17
C GLN A 47 -0.15 4.58 0.89
N ALA A 48 -1.20 3.76 0.84
CA ALA A 48 -1.52 2.96 -0.34
C ALA A 48 -2.17 3.81 -1.45
N THR A 49 -1.89 3.48 -2.71
CA THR A 49 -2.42 4.17 -3.91
C THR A 49 -3.94 4.15 -4.04
N MET A 50 -4.64 3.27 -3.31
CA MET A 50 -6.10 3.24 -3.26
C MET A 50 -6.70 4.40 -2.45
N LEU A 51 -5.91 5.07 -1.61
CA LEU A 51 -6.29 6.25 -0.83
C LEU A 51 -5.88 7.55 -1.51
N ASP A 52 -5.37 7.47 -2.73
CA ASP A 52 -4.97 8.63 -3.51
C ASP A 52 -6.18 9.52 -3.81
N ILE A 53 -5.98 10.84 -3.79
CA ILE A 53 -7.08 11.81 -3.97
C ILE A 53 -7.61 11.83 -5.42
N ASP A 54 -6.73 11.63 -6.39
CA ASP A 54 -7.06 11.68 -7.82
C ASP A 54 -7.44 10.28 -8.32
N PHE A 55 -6.90 9.25 -7.69
CA PHE A 55 -6.92 7.89 -8.20
C PHE A 55 -7.59 6.87 -7.28
N GLY A 56 -7.87 7.23 -6.03
CA GLY A 56 -8.51 6.36 -5.07
C GLY A 56 -9.99 6.18 -5.38
N SER A 57 -10.43 4.93 -5.55
CA SER A 57 -11.85 4.62 -5.78
C SER A 57 -12.77 4.90 -4.59
N THR A 58 -12.21 5.29 -3.44
CA THR A 58 -12.98 5.51 -2.21
C THR A 58 -13.38 6.95 -2.00
N TYR A 59 -13.06 7.89 -2.91
CA TYR A 59 -13.49 9.30 -2.76
C TYR A 59 -15.01 9.41 -2.51
N PRO A 60 -15.47 10.13 -1.46
CA PRO A 60 -14.72 11.06 -0.60
C PRO A 60 -14.01 10.45 0.63
N PHE A 61 -14.09 9.13 0.83
CA PHE A 61 -13.42 8.37 1.90
C PHE A 61 -11.94 8.09 1.57
N VAL A 62 -11.16 9.16 1.38
CA VAL A 62 -9.71 9.11 1.13
C VAL A 62 -8.88 9.08 2.43
N TYR A 63 -9.47 9.42 3.58
CA TYR A 63 -8.76 9.53 4.87
C TYR A 63 -9.45 8.94 6.10
N LEU A 64 -10.36 7.97 5.95
CA LEU A 64 -11.00 7.32 7.10
C LEU A 64 -10.63 5.84 7.19
N LEU A 65 -9.83 5.55 8.23
CA LEU A 65 -9.40 4.23 8.65
C LEU A 65 -10.56 3.24 8.82
N LYS A 66 -10.24 1.98 8.47
CA LYS A 66 -10.97 0.72 8.63
C LYS A 66 -11.98 0.37 7.54
N SER A 67 -11.50 -0.46 6.61
CA SER A 67 -12.26 -1.61 6.14
C SER A 67 -11.28 -2.75 5.87
N LEU A 68 -11.25 -3.72 6.78
CA LEU A 68 -10.65 -5.02 6.55
C LEU A 68 -11.46 -5.70 5.45
N ARG A 69 -10.99 -5.69 4.21
CA ARG A 69 -11.53 -6.52 3.14
C ARG A 69 -10.43 -7.04 2.24
N TRP A 70 -10.66 -8.26 1.80
CA TRP A 70 -9.87 -9.15 0.93
C TRP A 70 -9.02 -8.45 -0.15
N TRP A 71 -7.87 -9.05 -0.49
CA TRP A 71 -6.96 -8.54 -1.52
C TRP A 71 -7.67 -8.41 -2.88
N ASN A 72 -7.89 -7.17 -3.31
CA ASN A 72 -8.47 -6.86 -4.62
C ASN A 72 -7.37 -6.89 -5.70
N LEU A 73 -7.22 -8.03 -6.39
CA LEU A 73 -6.20 -8.19 -7.43
C LEU A 73 -6.48 -7.37 -8.70
N TYR A 74 -7.73 -7.03 -8.98
CA TYR A 74 -8.04 -6.07 -10.05
C TYR A 74 -7.37 -4.73 -9.78
N TRP A 75 -7.46 -4.24 -8.54
CA TRP A 75 -6.80 -3.01 -8.12
C TRP A 75 -5.28 -3.16 -8.04
N ALA A 76 -4.77 -4.30 -7.56
CA ALA A 76 -3.32 -4.57 -7.61
C ALA A 76 -2.80 -4.47 -9.05
N ARG A 77 -3.51 -5.07 -10.02
CA ARG A 77 -3.21 -4.98 -11.46
C ARG A 77 -3.40 -3.55 -11.99
N TYR A 78 -4.44 -2.83 -11.59
CA TYR A 78 -4.66 -1.44 -12.02
C TYR A 78 -3.56 -0.51 -11.53
N CYS A 79 -3.20 -0.56 -10.24
CA CYS A 79 -2.06 0.16 -9.66
C CYS A 79 -0.75 -0.20 -10.34
N SER A 80 -0.53 -1.50 -10.61
CA SER A 80 0.64 -2.02 -11.31
C SER A 80 0.75 -1.53 -12.75
N LYS A 81 -0.40 -1.31 -13.41
CA LYS A 81 -0.48 -0.85 -14.81
C LYS A 81 -0.60 0.66 -14.96
N LYS A 82 -0.64 1.43 -13.86
CA LYS A 82 -0.68 2.90 -13.89
C LYS A 82 0.46 3.40 -14.77
N PRO A 83 0.16 3.96 -15.96
CA PRO A 83 1.16 4.74 -16.66
C PRO A 83 1.31 6.04 -15.86
N TRP A 84 2.55 6.48 -15.62
CA TRP A 84 2.85 7.84 -15.15
C TRP A 84 2.50 8.91 -16.24
N ARG A 85 1.46 8.66 -17.04
CA ARG A 85 0.98 9.47 -18.16
C ARG A 85 -0.54 9.41 -18.22
N SER A 86 -1.13 10.50 -17.73
CA SER A 86 -2.38 11.16 -18.15
C SER A 86 -3.58 10.34 -18.68
N HIS A 87 -4.72 10.63 -18.03
CA HIS A 87 -6.12 10.48 -18.49
C HIS A 87 -6.79 9.12 -18.42
N TRP A 88 -7.57 8.89 -17.34
CA TRP A 88 -8.83 8.11 -17.36
C TRP A 88 -9.75 8.57 -16.21
N SER A 89 -11.04 8.76 -16.51
CA SER A 89 -12.12 9.04 -15.57
C SER A 89 -12.88 7.75 -15.25
N VAL A 90 -13.13 7.50 -13.96
CA VAL A 90 -13.99 6.40 -13.49
C VAL A 90 -15.22 7.01 -12.82
N GLU A 91 -16.40 6.79 -13.41
CA GLU A 91 -17.68 7.32 -12.95
C GLU A 91 -18.26 6.45 -11.81
N SER A 92 -17.83 6.72 -10.57
CA SER A 92 -18.44 6.32 -9.28
C SER A 92 -18.62 4.82 -8.95
N PHE A 93 -18.60 4.48 -7.65
CA PHE A 93 -18.73 3.10 -7.14
C PHE A 93 -19.60 3.04 -5.86
N PRO A 94 -20.47 2.03 -5.67
CA PRO A 94 -21.37 1.96 -4.52
C PRO A 94 -20.71 1.28 -3.32
N ALA A 95 -20.92 1.87 -2.13
CA ALA A 95 -20.47 1.35 -0.85
C ALA A 95 -21.54 0.43 -0.24
N ASP A 96 -21.31 -0.88 -0.21
CA ASP A 96 -22.11 -1.79 0.62
C ASP A 96 -21.23 -2.81 1.38
N LEU A 97 -21.54 -2.95 2.66
CA LEU A 97 -20.65 -3.39 3.75
C LEU A 97 -21.05 -4.72 4.38
N ASP A 98 -21.68 -5.63 3.64
CA ASP A 98 -21.98 -6.98 4.12
C ASP A 98 -21.39 -8.09 3.24
N LEU A 99 -20.32 -8.75 3.74
CA LEU A 99 -19.94 -10.17 3.55
C LEU A 99 -18.45 -10.36 3.86
N LEU A 100 -18.15 -10.84 5.07
CA LEU A 100 -16.83 -11.30 5.49
C LEU A 100 -16.97 -12.74 5.97
N GLU A 101 -16.57 -13.72 5.16
CA GLU A 101 -15.84 -14.93 5.60
C GLU A 101 -15.47 -15.85 4.41
N GLN A 102 -14.24 -16.39 4.50
CA GLN A 102 -13.53 -17.31 3.59
C GLN A 102 -12.67 -16.68 2.47
N ILE A 103 -11.39 -17.11 2.45
CA ILE A 103 -10.35 -16.67 1.52
C ILE A 103 -10.78 -16.95 0.09
N LYS A 104 -10.91 -15.87 -0.68
CA LYS A 104 -11.30 -15.89 -2.08
C LYS A 104 -10.49 -14.85 -2.84
N VAL A 105 -9.85 -15.28 -3.93
CA VAL A 105 -9.03 -14.43 -4.79
C VAL A 105 -9.92 -13.77 -5.85
N LEU A 106 -9.91 -12.44 -5.97
CA LEU A 106 -10.81 -11.67 -6.83
C LEU A 106 -10.27 -11.55 -8.27
N VAL A 107 -11.00 -12.03 -9.28
CA VAL A 107 -10.41 -12.21 -10.63
C VAL A 107 -10.96 -11.26 -11.71
N LEU A 108 -12.23 -10.81 -11.74
CA LEU A 108 -12.71 -9.93 -12.83
C LEU A 108 -13.89 -9.03 -12.42
N ILE A 109 -13.93 -7.81 -12.97
CA ILE A 109 -15.12 -6.95 -13.04
C ILE A 109 -15.75 -7.17 -14.42
N LEU A 110 -17.00 -7.63 -14.47
CA LEU A 110 -17.79 -7.73 -15.69
C LEU A 110 -19.03 -6.84 -15.56
N ASN A 111 -19.01 -5.71 -16.26
CA ASN A 111 -20.13 -4.80 -16.53
C ASN A 111 -20.81 -4.16 -15.31
N SER A 112 -21.78 -3.28 -15.61
CA SER A 112 -22.45 -2.27 -14.76
C SER A 112 -23.01 -2.74 -13.41
N ASP A 113 -22.99 -4.04 -13.11
CA ASP A 113 -23.53 -4.63 -11.88
C ASP A 113 -22.45 -5.18 -10.92
N PHE A 114 -21.15 -4.87 -11.14
CA PHE A 114 -20.03 -5.16 -10.23
C PHE A 114 -20.07 -6.56 -9.58
N ILE A 115 -20.26 -7.60 -10.39
CA ILE A 115 -20.23 -8.98 -9.89
C ILE A 115 -18.77 -9.40 -9.68
N VAL A 116 -18.38 -9.57 -8.42
CA VAL A 116 -17.08 -10.08 -8.03
C VAL A 116 -16.99 -11.58 -8.28
N LYS A 117 -16.08 -12.01 -9.14
CA LYS A 117 -15.73 -13.43 -9.33
C LYS A 117 -14.56 -13.82 -8.45
N TYR A 118 -14.76 -14.88 -7.69
CA TYR A 118 -13.79 -15.42 -6.74
C TYR A 118 -13.20 -16.74 -7.25
N GLU A 119 -11.89 -16.86 -7.16
CA GLU A 119 -11.13 -18.10 -7.35
C GLU A 119 -10.71 -18.65 -5.98
N VAL A 120 -10.92 -19.94 -5.77
CA VAL A 120 -10.57 -20.64 -4.53
C VAL A 120 -9.31 -21.45 -4.78
N LEU A 121 -8.30 -21.23 -3.95
CA LEU A 121 -7.03 -21.95 -3.98
C LEU A 121 -6.88 -22.77 -2.69
N PRO A 122 -6.18 -23.92 -2.72
CA PRO A 122 -5.91 -24.68 -1.53
C PRO A 122 -5.08 -23.85 -0.53
N GLY A 123 -5.50 -23.83 0.73
CA GLY A 123 -4.75 -23.20 1.81
C GLY A 123 -3.54 -24.02 2.26
N TRP A 124 -2.88 -23.53 3.31
CA TRP A 124 -1.88 -24.27 4.07
C TRP A 124 -2.19 -24.16 5.56
N GLU A 125 -1.89 -25.21 6.33
CA GLU A 125 -2.12 -25.23 7.79
C GLU A 125 -0.83 -25.02 8.60
N ASN A 126 0.33 -25.12 7.96
CA ASN A 126 1.63 -25.03 8.61
C ASN A 126 2.00 -23.58 8.95
N ASP A 127 2.60 -23.37 10.12
CA ASP A 127 3.22 -22.09 10.44
C ASP A 127 4.44 -21.85 9.53
N ILE A 128 4.47 -20.69 8.87
CA ILE A 128 5.54 -20.26 7.96
C ILE A 128 6.37 -19.11 8.55
N SER A 129 6.08 -18.68 9.78
CA SER A 129 6.70 -17.50 10.41
C SER A 129 8.23 -17.60 10.53
N SER A 130 8.75 -18.83 10.60
CA SER A 130 10.17 -19.14 10.73
C SER A 130 10.88 -19.42 9.41
N VAL A 131 10.14 -19.48 8.29
CA VAL A 131 10.71 -19.79 6.97
C VAL A 131 11.53 -18.60 6.46
N ARG A 132 12.71 -18.87 5.91
CA ARG A 132 13.60 -17.83 5.33
C ARG A 132 13.96 -18.08 3.86
N ASP A 133 13.80 -19.32 3.40
CA ASP A 133 14.04 -19.73 2.03
C ASP A 133 12.73 -20.00 1.27
N TYR A 134 12.66 -19.57 0.01
CA TYR A 134 11.46 -19.73 -0.81
C TYR A 134 11.10 -21.21 -1.04
N ASN A 135 12.10 -22.08 -1.16
CA ASN A 135 11.89 -23.51 -1.42
C ASN A 135 11.33 -24.27 -0.21
N ASP A 136 11.48 -23.72 1.00
CA ASP A 136 10.98 -24.31 2.23
C ASP A 136 9.50 -23.93 2.49
N LEU A 137 8.92 -23.05 1.66
CA LEU A 137 7.50 -22.76 1.72
C LEU A 137 6.67 -23.96 1.26
N PRO A 138 5.51 -24.21 1.91
CA PRO A 138 4.54 -25.19 1.44
C PRO A 138 4.22 -24.98 -0.04
N GLU A 139 4.04 -26.09 -0.77
CA GLU A 139 3.74 -26.04 -2.21
C GLU A 139 2.50 -25.20 -2.52
N THR A 140 1.46 -25.29 -1.68
CA THR A 140 0.23 -24.49 -1.83
C THR A 140 0.49 -22.99 -1.66
N ALA A 141 1.38 -22.59 -0.76
CA ALA A 141 1.79 -21.19 -0.60
C ALA A 141 2.60 -20.69 -1.81
N ARG A 142 3.48 -21.52 -2.37
CA ARG A 142 4.22 -21.19 -3.59
C ARG A 142 3.30 -21.03 -4.81
N LEU A 143 2.32 -21.92 -4.96
CA LEU A 143 1.28 -21.83 -6.00
C LEU A 143 0.44 -20.56 -5.85
N TYR A 144 0.09 -20.17 -4.62
CA TYR A 144 -0.62 -18.93 -4.36
C TYR A 144 0.17 -17.69 -4.83
N ILE A 145 1.48 -17.63 -4.54
CA ILE A 145 2.35 -16.54 -4.99
C ILE A 145 2.43 -16.50 -6.52
N GLN A 146 2.67 -17.65 -7.16
CA GLN A 146 2.71 -17.74 -8.62
C GLN A 146 1.39 -17.28 -9.26
N ARG A 147 0.26 -17.65 -8.66
CA ARG A 147 -1.05 -17.24 -9.16
C ARG A 147 -1.26 -15.73 -9.07
N ILE A 148 -0.78 -15.09 -8.01
CA ILE A 148 -0.79 -13.62 -7.89
C ILE A 148 0.06 -12.99 -9.00
N GLU A 149 1.27 -13.50 -9.22
CA GLU A 149 2.18 -12.99 -10.27
C GLU A 149 1.54 -13.08 -11.66
N GLU A 150 0.87 -14.19 -11.99
CA GLU A 150 0.14 -14.36 -13.25
C GLU A 150 -1.00 -13.35 -13.40
N LEU A 151 -1.79 -13.16 -12.34
CA LEU A 151 -2.97 -12.29 -12.37
C LEU A 151 -2.59 -10.81 -12.46
N VAL A 152 -1.57 -10.39 -11.70
CA VAL A 152 -1.08 -9.01 -11.67
C VAL A 152 -0.18 -8.72 -12.89
N GLY A 153 0.60 -9.72 -13.32
CA GLY A 153 1.62 -9.60 -14.36
C GLY A 153 2.94 -9.00 -13.87
N ILE A 154 3.20 -9.01 -12.55
CA ILE A 154 4.42 -8.49 -11.93
C ILE A 154 5.04 -9.57 -11.03
N PRO A 155 6.37 -9.82 -11.11
CA PRO A 155 7.04 -10.77 -10.22
C PRO A 155 7.10 -10.27 -8.78
N VAL A 156 6.94 -11.19 -7.83
CA VAL A 156 7.07 -10.95 -6.39
C VAL A 156 8.49 -11.32 -5.96
N HIS A 157 9.25 -10.33 -5.49
CA HIS A 157 10.63 -10.55 -5.02
C HIS A 157 10.76 -10.65 -3.50
N TYR A 158 9.80 -10.11 -2.76
CA TYR A 158 9.85 -10.00 -1.32
C TYR A 158 8.56 -10.56 -0.71
N ILE A 159 8.70 -11.51 0.20
CA ILE A 159 7.56 -12.17 0.86
C ILE A 159 7.74 -12.03 2.38
N GLY A 160 6.87 -11.24 3.01
CA GLY A 160 6.87 -11.09 4.46
C GLY A 160 6.16 -12.27 5.12
N VAL A 161 6.83 -12.93 6.07
CA VAL A 161 6.26 -14.07 6.83
C VAL A 161 6.06 -13.76 8.31
N GLY A 162 6.38 -12.54 8.75
CA GLY A 162 6.17 -12.09 10.12
C GLY A 162 6.50 -10.61 10.33
N PRO A 163 6.31 -10.09 11.55
CA PRO A 163 6.59 -8.69 11.88
C PRO A 163 8.09 -8.39 12.10
N GLY A 164 8.92 -9.44 12.27
CA GLY A 164 10.36 -9.30 12.47
C GLY A 164 11.05 -8.75 11.22
N ARG A 165 12.13 -7.98 11.42
CA ARG A 165 12.94 -7.46 10.32
C ARG A 165 13.57 -8.56 9.47
N ASP A 166 13.86 -9.70 10.09
CA ASP A 166 14.41 -10.91 9.47
C ASP A 166 13.32 -11.81 8.84
N ALA A 167 12.04 -11.54 9.11
CA ALA A 167 10.91 -12.35 8.64
C ALA A 167 10.53 -11.96 7.19
N LEU A 168 11.52 -11.96 6.30
CA LEU A 168 11.41 -11.61 4.88
C LEU A 168 12.15 -12.65 4.03
N ILE A 169 11.43 -13.26 3.09
CA ILE A 169 11.98 -14.20 2.11
C ILE A 169 12.27 -13.45 0.81
N TYR A 170 13.43 -13.73 0.22
CA TYR A 170 13.85 -13.24 -1.09
C TYR A 170 13.62 -14.34 -2.13
N LYS A 171 12.93 -14.01 -3.23
CA LYS A 171 12.63 -14.92 -4.35
C LYS A 171 13.39 -14.52 -5.62
#